data_AF-A0A6G0YHA3-F1
#
_entry.id   AF-A0A6G0YHA3-F1
#
_cell.length_a   1.000
_cell.length_b   1.000
_cell.length_c   1.000
_cell.angle_alpha   90.00
_cell.angle_beta   90.00
_cell.angle_gamma   90.00
#
_symmetry.space_group_name_H-M   'P 1'
#
loop_
_entity.id
_entity.type
_entity.pdbx_description
1 polymer ?
#
loop_
_entity_poly.entity_id
_entity_poly.type
_entity_poly.pdbx_seq_one_letter_code
_entity_poly.pdbx_strand_id
1 'polypeptide(L)' 'MSLTFHMTQTLSGQGCYQVYLKKMNRAKDSACAYCGHPEDNAENTTFDCPRWDVEHESYVRRRVRPSLRPYRHRRLN' A
#
# COMPACT_ATOMS: atom_id res chain seq x y z
N MET A 1 -5.84 6.20 22.28
CA MET A 1 -4.75 5.78 21.35
C MET A 1 -4.47 6.93 20.42
N SER A 2 -3.21 7.34 20.28
CA SER A 2 -2.81 8.41 19.34
C SER A 2 -2.40 7.79 18.01
N LEU A 3 -2.84 8.37 16.90
CA LEU A 3 -2.40 7.97 15.56
C LEU A 3 -0.99 8.52 15.29
N THR A 4 -0.13 7.70 14.70
CA THR A 4 1.18 8.15 14.24
C THR A 4 1.03 8.96 12.95
N PHE A 5 1.98 9.86 12.68
CA PHE A 5 1.99 10.67 11.45
C PHE A 5 1.87 9.82 10.17
N HIS A 6 2.53 8.67 10.12
CA HIS A 6 2.45 7.75 8.97
C HIS A 6 1.11 7.03 8.88
N MET A 7 0.54 6.58 10.01
CA MET A 7 -0.80 5.98 10.03
C MET A 7 -1.87 6.99 9.55
N THR A 8 -1.81 8.23 10.01
CA THR A 8 -2.75 9.28 9.56
C THR A 8 -2.65 9.51 8.06
N GLN A 9 -1.43 9.55 7.50
CA GLN A 9 -1.22 9.69 6.05
C GLN A 9 -1.78 8.50 5.27
N THR A 10 -1.51 7.27 5.69
CA THR A 10 -2.04 6.07 5.06
C THR A 10 -3.56 6.05 5.06
N LEU A 11 -4.19 6.31 6.22
CA LEU A 11 -5.65 6.31 6.35
C LEU A 11 -6.32 7.45 5.57
N SER A 12 -5.63 8.58 5.40
CA SER A 12 -6.13 9.72 4.64
C SER A 12 -5.82 9.64 3.13
N GLY A 13 -5.07 8.61 2.70
CA GLY A 13 -4.58 8.51 1.32
C GLY A 13 -3.65 9.65 0.90
N GLN A 14 -2.94 10.25 1.86
CA GLN A 14 -2.01 11.36 1.65
C GLN A 14 -0.55 10.89 1.78
N GLY A 15 0.38 11.70 1.27
CA GLY A 15 1.81 11.46 1.44
C GLY A 15 2.51 11.11 0.14
N CYS A 16 3.18 9.95 0.10
CA CYS A 16 4.05 9.56 -1.01
C CYS A 16 3.34 8.78 -2.13
N TYR A 17 2.04 8.54 -2.02
CA TYR A 17 1.24 7.83 -3.02
C TYR A 17 1.17 8.61 -4.34
N GLN A 18 1.49 8.00 -5.48
CA GLN A 18 1.53 8.71 -6.77
C GLN A 18 0.16 9.31 -7.14
N VAL A 19 -0.96 8.69 -6.75
CA VAL A 19 -2.30 9.30 -6.90
C VAL A 19 -2.39 10.65 -6.20
N TYR A 20 -1.88 10.74 -4.96
CA TYR A 20 -1.85 11.99 -4.21
C TYR A 20 -0.85 12.99 -4.80
N LEU A 21 0.36 12.55 -5.14
CA LEU A 21 1.38 13.42 -5.72
C LEU A 21 0.92 14.00 -7.07
N LYS A 22 0.27 13.21 -7.91
CA LYS A 22 -0.33 13.67 -9.18
C LYS A 22 -1.38 14.74 -8.93
N LYS A 23 -2.28 14.53 -7.95
CA LYS A 23 -3.29 15.53 -7.55
C LYS A 23 -2.66 16.87 -7.12
N MET A 24 -1.46 16.82 -6.54
CA MET A 24 -0.71 18.00 -6.11
C MET A 24 0.26 18.54 -7.18
N ASN A 25 0.19 18.05 -8.43
CA ASN A 25 1.12 18.36 -9.52
C ASN A 25 2.60 18.10 -9.19
N ARG A 26 2.86 17.06 -8.40
CA ARG A 26 4.21 16.62 -7.97
C ARG A 26 4.66 15.30 -8.60
N ALA A 27 3.79 14.62 -9.34
CA ALA A 27 4.09 13.42 -10.08
C ALA A 27 3.49 13.50 -11.50
N LYS A 28 4.15 12.83 -12.45
CA LYS A 28 3.74 12.78 -13.85
C LYS A 28 2.47 11.95 -14.05
N ASP A 29 2.38 10.81 -13.36
CA ASP A 29 1.27 9.88 -13.42
C ASP A 29 0.94 9.35 -12.02
N SER A 30 -0.07 8.49 -11.96
CA SER A 30 -0.57 7.89 -10.72
C SER A 30 -0.07 6.46 -10.54
N ALA A 31 0.79 5.96 -11.42
CA ALA A 31 1.12 4.55 -11.45
C ALA A 31 2.11 4.20 -10.34
N CYS A 32 1.96 3.01 -9.74
CA CYS A 32 2.86 2.55 -8.70
C CYS A 32 4.27 2.35 -9.26
N ALA A 33 5.24 3.02 -8.67
CA ALA A 33 6.64 2.94 -9.08
C ALA A 33 7.25 1.53 -8.93
N TYR A 34 6.61 0.65 -8.15
CA TYR A 34 7.11 -0.70 -7.87
C TYR A 34 6.46 -1.77 -8.75
N CYS A 35 5.13 -1.76 -8.88
CA CYS A 35 4.39 -2.82 -9.56
C CYS A 35 3.70 -2.37 -10.85
N GLY A 36 3.75 -1.08 -11.19
CA GLY A 36 3.09 -0.53 -12.37
C GLY A 36 1.57 -0.46 -12.29
N HIS A 37 0.95 -0.78 -11.14
CA HIS A 37 -0.49 -0.63 -10.94
C HIS A 37 -0.92 0.81 -11.28
N PRO A 38 -2.00 1.04 -12.05
CA PRO A 38 -2.34 2.37 -12.56
C PRO A 38 -2.65 3.40 -11.47
N GLU A 39 -2.99 2.92 -10.27
CA GLU A 39 -3.30 3.73 -9.10
C GLU A 39 -2.44 3.31 -7.90
N ASP A 40 -1.40 4.10 -7.65
CA ASP A 40 -0.62 4.06 -6.42
C ASP A 40 -1.37 4.84 -5.34
N ASN A 41 -2.27 4.15 -4.64
CA ASN A 41 -2.95 4.66 -3.46
C ASN A 41 -2.53 3.85 -2.21
N ALA A 42 -3.04 4.25 -1.04
CA ALA A 42 -2.71 3.59 0.22
C ALA A 42 -3.10 2.10 0.24
N GLU A 43 -4.24 1.74 -0.34
CA GLU A 43 -4.71 0.36 -0.41
C GLU A 43 -3.78 -0.49 -1.28
N ASN A 44 -3.52 -0.06 -2.52
CA ASN A 44 -2.61 -0.74 -3.43
C ASN A 44 -1.20 -0.87 -2.82
N THR A 45 -0.65 0.22 -2.29
CA THR A 45 0.71 0.20 -1.73
C THR A 45 0.80 -0.73 -0.53
N THR A 46 -0.22 -0.76 0.33
CA THR A 46 -0.17 -1.50 1.60
C THR A 46 -0.59 -2.95 1.45
N PHE A 47 -1.49 -3.29 0.53
CA PHE A 47 -2.08 -4.63 0.47
C PHE A 47 -1.82 -5.35 -0.87
N ASP A 48 -1.87 -4.66 -2.00
CA ASP A 48 -1.76 -5.30 -3.32
C ASP A 48 -0.34 -5.32 -3.88
N CYS A 49 0.51 -4.37 -3.52
CA CYS A 49 1.82 -4.21 -4.12
C CYS A 49 2.78 -5.31 -3.63
N PRO A 50 3.33 -6.16 -4.54
CA PRO A 50 4.23 -7.25 -4.17
C PRO A 50 5.57 -6.77 -3.58
N ARG A 51 5.84 -5.47 -3.62
CA ARG A 51 7.04 -4.87 -3.03
C ARG A 51 7.20 -5.21 -1.55
N TRP A 52 6.10 -5.43 -0.83
CA TRP A 52 6.07 -5.59 0.62
C TRP A 52 5.76 -7.03 1.07
N ASP A 53 5.78 -8.01 0.16
CA ASP A 53 5.40 -9.40 0.47
C ASP A 53 6.27 -10.02 1.54
N VAL A 54 7.57 -9.74 1.52
CA VAL A 54 8.52 -10.26 2.51
C VAL A 54 8.19 -9.72 3.90
N GLU A 55 7.91 -8.42 4.00
CA GLU A 55 7.49 -7.76 5.22
C GLU A 55 6.15 -8.32 5.72
N HIS A 56 5.17 -8.48 4.83
CA HIS A 56 3.86 -9.08 5.14
C HIS A 56 3.99 -10.51 5.66
N GLU A 57 4.78 -11.35 4.98
CA GLU A 57 5.00 -12.73 5.40
C GLU A 57 5.67 -12.77 6.78
N SER A 58 6.68 -11.91 7.00
CA SER A 58 7.35 -11.81 8.30
C SER A 58 6.40 -11.37 9.42
N TYR A 59 5.45 -10.46 9.13
CA TYR A 59 4.46 -9.98 10.07
C TYR A 59 3.43 -11.05 10.40
N VAL A 60 2.90 -11.75 9.38
CA VAL A 60 1.94 -12.84 9.54
C VAL A 60 2.52 -13.94 10.42
N ARG A 61 3.75 -14.38 10.13
CA ARG A 61 4.46 -15.41 10.92
C ARG A 61 4.63 -15.01 12.39
N ARG A 62 4.84 -13.72 12.69
CA ARG A 62 5.13 -13.24 14.05
C ARG A 62 3.90 -12.94 14.89
N ARG A 63 2.77 -12.54 14.29
CA ARG A 63 1.67 -11.91 15.05
C ARG A 63 0.25 -12.32 14.68
N VAL A 64 0.04 -12.96 13.53
CA VAL A 64 -1.31 -13.24 13.04
C VAL A 64 -1.74 -14.66 13.43
N ARG A 65 -2.91 -14.78 14.08
CA ARG A 65 -3.56 -16.09 14.26
C ARG A 65 -3.80 -16.72 12.88
N PRO A 66 -3.64 -18.04 12.69
CA PRO A 66 -3.73 -18.72 11.38
C PRO A 66 -5.02 -18.50 10.57
N SER A 67 -6.03 -17.83 11.14
CA SER A 67 -7.33 -17.60 10.55
C SER A 67 -7.40 -16.45 9.54
N LEU A 68 -6.43 -15.51 9.52
CA LEU A 68 -6.41 -14.49 8.45
C LEU A 68 -5.88 -15.14 7.18
N ARG A 69 -6.75 -15.28 6.18
CA ARG A 69 -6.34 -15.77 4.86
C ARG A 69 -5.21 -14.90 4.31
N PRO A 70 -4.22 -15.48 3.61
CA PRO A 70 -3.24 -14.69 2.89
C PRO A 70 -3.97 -13.76 1.93
N TYR A 71 -3.61 -12.47 1.96
CA TYR A 71 -4.08 -11.52 0.97
C TYR A 71 -3.54 -11.98 -0.39
N ARG A 72 -4.41 -12.36 -1.33
CA ARG A 72 -4.00 -12.71 -2.68
C ARG A 72 -3.91 -11.43 -3.49
N HIS A 73 -2.74 -11.15 -4.04
CA HIS A 73 -2.56 -10.09 -5.03
C HIS A 73 -3.67 -10.18 -6.07
N ARG A 74 -4.45 -9.11 -6.21
CA ARG A 74 -5.43 -9.00 -7.28
C ARG A 74 -4.65 -8.89 -8.59
N ARG A 75 -4.48 -10.01 -9.30
CA ARG A 75 -3.93 -9.97 -10.66
C ARG A 75 -4.92 -9.19 -11.52
N LEU A 76 -4.54 -7.99 -11.94
CA LEU A 76 -5.22 -7.29 -13.00
C LEU A 76 -4.68 -7.82 -14.32
N ASN A 77 -5.60 -8.25 -15.20
CA ASN A 77 -5.33 -8.74 -16.55
C ASN A 77 -4.69 -7.66 -17.43
#